data_AF-A0A382RER0-F1
#
_entry.id   AF-A0A382RER0-F1
#
_cell.length_a   1.000
_cell.length_b   1.000
_cell.length_c   1.000
_cell.angle_alpha   90.00
_cell.angle_beta   90.00
_cell.angle_gamma   90.00
#
_symmetry.space_group_name_H-M   'P 1'
#
loop_
_entity.id
_entity.type
_entity.pdbx_description
1 polymer ?
#
loop_
_entity_poly.entity_id
_entity_poly.type
_entity_poly.pdbx_seq_one_letter_code
_entity_poly.pdbx_strand_id
1 'polypeptide(L)'
;FQGAENLVLVSVPAFVFMGVMMERSGVANDLLYCVQVLLKNVAGSLALAVIVMGTVLAAMTGIIGASVTMMTALALPTMMRQGYKNSLSCGCIAASGTLGILIPPSIMLIIMADLMAVSVGNMFMAAVVPGLVLAIFYLLFVGIYAKVKPEVAPSLPPDLLFVPRNKYPGMIFKSFLPPVLLISMIKGSILFGIATPSEAGAVGAFGTLVLAIGNRRLTFKLLQGVCHTSGRTIAMIFFIIISATCFAYVYRSLGGDDIVEHLILSAGLTSWQLLILLMAITFMLGFFLDWIEITLIVLPVFAPLVAGLDFGDHVASKDITF
;
A
#
# COMPACT_ATOMS: atom_id res chain seq x y z
N PHE A 1 -21.86 20.61 2.92
CA PHE A 1 -20.48 20.27 2.53
C PHE A 1 -19.72 19.66 3.73
N GLN A 2 -20.26 18.62 4.37
CA GLN A 2 -19.56 17.93 5.47
C GLN A 2 -18.25 17.26 5.02
N GLY A 3 -18.10 16.94 3.73
CA GLY A 3 -16.87 16.40 3.17
C GLY A 3 -15.67 17.37 3.18
N ALA A 4 -15.88 18.69 3.22
CA ALA A 4 -14.78 19.66 3.29
C ALA A 4 -14.26 19.88 4.72
N GLU A 5 -15.08 19.57 5.73
CA GLU A 5 -14.74 19.70 7.16
C GLU A 5 -14.18 18.38 7.74
N ASN A 6 -14.12 17.33 6.94
CA ASN A 6 -13.71 16.02 7.40
C ASN A 6 -12.18 15.97 7.64
N LEU A 7 -11.81 15.94 8.92
CA LEU A 7 -10.43 15.86 9.39
C LEU A 7 -9.68 14.66 8.81
N VAL A 8 -10.37 13.56 8.50
CA VAL A 8 -9.77 12.36 7.90
C VAL A 8 -9.30 12.66 6.47
N LEU A 9 -10.08 13.42 5.70
CA LEU A 9 -9.71 13.83 4.34
C LEU A 9 -8.56 14.87 4.31
N VAL A 10 -8.39 15.66 5.38
CA VAL A 10 -7.24 16.55 5.56
C VAL A 10 -5.92 15.76 5.69
N SER A 11 -5.97 14.51 6.13
CA SER A 11 -4.77 13.66 6.24
C SER A 11 -4.25 13.19 4.87
N VAL A 12 -5.13 13.05 3.87
CA VAL A 12 -4.80 12.50 2.55
C VAL A 12 -3.70 13.30 1.84
N PRO A 13 -3.78 14.64 1.73
CA PRO A 13 -2.69 15.44 1.15
C PRO A 13 -1.34 15.25 1.83
N ALA A 14 -1.32 15.14 3.16
CA ALA A 14 -0.09 14.98 3.92
C ALA A 14 0.55 13.60 3.66
N PHE A 15 -0.24 12.53 3.63
CA PHE A 15 0.23 11.18 3.29
C PHE A 15 0.66 11.06 1.83
N VAL A 16 -0.06 11.69 0.89
CA VAL A 16 0.35 11.74 -0.52
C VAL A 16 1.70 12.46 -0.66
N PHE A 17 1.83 13.63 -0.03
CA PHE A 17 3.08 14.38 -0.05
C PHE A 17 4.25 13.57 0.53
N MET A 18 4.04 12.95 1.69
CA MET A 18 5.01 12.08 2.35
C MET A 18 5.48 10.96 1.42
N GLY A 19 4.54 10.23 0.80
CA GLY A 19 4.84 9.13 -0.11
C GLY A 19 5.65 9.58 -1.33
N VAL A 20 5.18 10.63 -2.00
CA VAL A 20 5.86 11.20 -3.18
C VAL A 20 7.25 11.75 -2.82
N MET A 21 7.40 12.36 -1.65
CA MET A 21 8.67 12.88 -1.16
C MET A 21 9.68 11.75 -0.92
N MET A 22 9.26 10.66 -0.28
CA MET A 22 10.10 9.48 -0.05
C MET A 22 10.54 8.83 -1.36
N GLU A 23 9.61 8.70 -2.31
CA GLU A 23 9.88 8.17 -3.64
C GLU A 23 10.94 9.03 -4.37
N ARG A 24 10.74 10.34 -4.44
CA ARG A 24 11.60 11.26 -5.19
C ARG A 24 12.91 11.61 -4.50
N SER A 25 13.00 11.44 -3.18
CA SER A 25 14.25 11.62 -2.42
C SER A 25 15.30 10.55 -2.72
N GLY A 26 14.95 9.50 -3.48
CA GLY A 26 15.86 8.41 -3.83
C GLY A 26 16.24 7.52 -2.65
N VAL A 27 15.60 7.68 -1.49
CA VAL A 27 15.78 6.81 -0.33
C VAL A 27 15.42 5.36 -0.68
N ALA A 28 14.43 5.17 -1.56
CA ALA A 28 14.10 3.86 -2.12
C ALA A 28 15.27 3.21 -2.87
N ASN A 29 16.11 3.99 -3.58
CA ASN A 29 17.27 3.48 -4.29
C ASN A 29 18.30 2.93 -3.30
N ASP A 30 18.55 3.68 -2.22
CA ASP A 30 19.48 3.27 -1.16
C ASP A 30 18.97 2.03 -0.41
N LEU A 31 17.65 1.96 -0.16
CA LEU A 31 17.00 0.79 0.41
C LEU A 31 17.15 -0.44 -0.49
N LEU A 32 16.86 -0.32 -1.79
CA LEU A 32 17.00 -1.48 -2.68
C LEU A 32 18.44 -1.96 -2.75
N TYR A 33 19.40 -1.04 -2.89
CA TYR A 33 20.81 -1.39 -2.89
C TYR A 33 21.20 -2.11 -1.60
N CYS A 34 20.73 -1.63 -0.45
CA CYS A 34 20.99 -2.27 0.83
C CYS A 34 20.40 -3.70 0.89
N VAL A 35 19.15 -3.89 0.46
CA VAL A 35 18.51 -5.23 0.42
C VAL A 35 19.24 -6.17 -0.52
N GLN A 36 19.63 -5.69 -1.70
CA GLN A 36 20.39 -6.49 -2.66
C GLN A 36 21.72 -6.98 -2.06
N VAL A 37 22.43 -6.12 -1.33
CA VAL A 37 23.67 -6.51 -0.64
C VAL A 37 23.42 -7.53 0.47
N LEU A 38 22.33 -7.39 1.22
CA LEU A 38 21.94 -8.33 2.27
C LEU A 38 21.56 -9.70 1.71
N LEU A 39 20.86 -9.73 0.58
CA LEU A 39 20.37 -10.96 -0.04
C LEU A 39 21.37 -11.55 -1.04
N LYS A 40 22.57 -11.01 -1.20
CA LYS A 40 23.53 -11.39 -2.26
C LYS A 40 23.81 -12.89 -2.40
N ASN A 41 23.73 -13.65 -1.30
CA ASN A 41 24.02 -15.09 -1.26
C ASN A 41 22.78 -15.98 -1.48
N VAL A 42 21.61 -15.40 -1.70
CA VAL A 42 20.34 -16.14 -1.85
C VAL A 42 20.00 -16.29 -3.33
N ALA A 43 19.48 -17.45 -3.73
CA ALA A 43 18.96 -17.66 -5.09
C ALA A 43 17.78 -16.72 -5.36
N GLY A 44 17.78 -16.02 -6.49
CA GLY A 44 16.75 -15.01 -6.80
C GLY A 44 16.83 -13.73 -5.96
N SER A 45 18.00 -13.41 -5.41
CA SER A 45 18.23 -12.27 -4.51
C SER A 45 17.70 -10.93 -5.03
N LEU A 46 17.75 -10.66 -6.34
CA LEU A 46 17.23 -9.43 -6.91
C LEU A 46 15.69 -9.38 -6.90
N ALA A 47 15.03 -10.50 -7.20
CA ALA A 47 13.57 -10.59 -7.15
C ALA A 47 13.04 -10.55 -5.72
N LEU A 48 13.71 -11.23 -4.80
CA LEU A 48 13.42 -11.13 -3.37
C LEU A 48 13.66 -9.70 -2.87
N ALA A 49 14.72 -9.03 -3.34
CA ALA A 49 14.99 -7.64 -2.97
C ALA A 49 13.87 -6.69 -3.42
N VAL A 50 13.31 -6.90 -4.62
CA VAL A 50 12.16 -6.13 -5.10
C VAL A 50 10.95 -6.34 -4.19
N ILE A 51 10.61 -7.58 -3.82
CA ILE A 51 9.44 -7.84 -2.95
C ILE A 51 9.64 -7.24 -1.55
N VAL A 52 10.82 -7.42 -0.94
CA VAL A 52 11.13 -6.83 0.37
C VAL A 52 11.05 -5.31 0.28
N MET A 53 11.63 -4.72 -0.77
CA MET A 53 11.63 -3.28 -0.94
C MET A 53 10.21 -2.75 -1.21
N GLY A 54 9.39 -3.45 -1.99
CA GLY A 54 7.97 -3.14 -2.16
C GLY A 54 7.18 -3.24 -0.87
N THR A 55 7.46 -4.23 -0.03
CA THR A 55 6.82 -4.38 1.29
C THR A 55 7.14 -3.19 2.19
N VAL A 56 8.40 -2.73 2.18
CA VAL A 56 8.85 -1.57 2.98
C VAL A 56 8.30 -0.26 2.41
N LEU A 57 8.39 -0.08 1.08
CA LEU A 57 7.84 1.08 0.39
C LEU A 57 6.33 1.13 0.49
N ALA A 58 5.66 -0.01 0.60
CA ALA A 58 4.22 -0.07 0.64
C ALA A 58 3.65 0.67 1.85
N ALA A 59 4.31 0.52 2.99
CA ALA A 59 3.99 1.28 4.19
C ALA A 59 4.24 2.79 4.04
N MET A 60 4.76 3.30 2.92
CA MET A 60 5.15 4.70 2.76
C MET A 60 4.42 5.42 1.62
N THR A 61 4.24 4.77 0.47
CA THR A 61 3.82 5.46 -0.75
C THR A 61 2.31 5.42 -0.99
N GLY A 62 1.58 4.41 -0.50
CA GLY A 62 0.12 4.34 -0.58
C GLY A 62 -0.49 4.42 -2.00
N ILE A 63 0.33 4.43 -3.06
CA ILE A 63 -0.04 4.70 -4.46
C ILE A 63 0.58 3.61 -5.34
N ILE A 64 -0.25 2.78 -5.98
CA ILE A 64 0.22 1.66 -6.82
C ILE A 64 1.01 2.18 -8.02
N GLY A 65 0.42 3.11 -8.79
CA GLY A 65 0.97 3.54 -10.08
C GLY A 65 2.39 4.11 -9.96
N ALA A 66 2.61 4.97 -8.96
CA ALA A 66 3.92 5.58 -8.73
C ALA A 66 4.94 4.52 -8.26
N SER A 67 4.57 3.68 -7.29
CA SER A 67 5.43 2.61 -6.77
C SER A 67 5.84 1.61 -7.85
N VAL A 68 4.90 1.12 -8.66
CA VAL A 68 5.18 0.19 -9.77
C VAL A 68 6.08 0.85 -10.82
N THR A 69 5.81 2.11 -11.19
CA THR A 69 6.62 2.83 -12.19
C THR A 69 8.04 3.03 -11.69
N MET A 70 8.21 3.40 -10.43
CA MET A 70 9.52 3.53 -9.78
C MET A 70 10.25 2.19 -9.76
N MET A 71 9.60 1.12 -9.29
CA MET A 71 10.19 -0.22 -9.23
C MET A 71 10.59 -0.69 -10.63
N THR A 72 9.78 -0.40 -11.62
CA THR A 72 10.07 -0.71 -13.03
C THR A 72 11.32 0.04 -13.49
N ALA A 73 11.39 1.36 -13.29
CA ALA A 73 12.54 2.16 -13.71
C ALA A 73 13.85 1.76 -13.02
N LEU A 74 13.76 1.28 -11.78
CA LEU A 74 14.90 1.01 -10.92
C LEU A 74 15.36 -0.46 -11.01
N ALA A 75 14.43 -1.41 -10.88
CA ALA A 75 14.75 -2.83 -10.78
C ALA A 75 14.73 -3.56 -12.12
N LEU A 76 13.82 -3.23 -13.04
CA LEU A 76 13.66 -3.99 -14.29
C LEU A 76 14.92 -3.97 -15.18
N PRO A 77 15.58 -2.81 -15.43
CA PRO A 77 16.81 -2.79 -16.23
C PRO A 77 17.92 -3.63 -15.59
N THR A 78 18.00 -3.62 -14.27
CA THR A 78 18.99 -4.38 -13.48
C THR A 78 18.72 -5.88 -13.59
N MET A 79 17.45 -6.29 -13.50
CA MET A 79 17.01 -7.68 -13.68
C MET A 79 17.30 -8.20 -15.10
N MET A 80 17.01 -7.40 -16.12
CA MET A 80 17.27 -7.76 -17.51
C MET A 80 18.77 -7.90 -17.80
N ARG A 81 19.60 -6.98 -17.31
CA ARG A 81 21.07 -7.07 -17.44
C ARG A 81 21.65 -8.31 -16.78
N GLN A 82 21.00 -8.82 -15.74
CA GLN A 82 21.41 -10.04 -15.06
C GLN A 82 20.83 -11.32 -15.67
N GLY A 83 20.00 -11.21 -16.72
CA GLY A 83 19.42 -12.38 -17.39
C GLY A 83 18.19 -12.97 -16.70
N TYR A 84 17.49 -12.22 -15.84
CA TYR A 84 16.21 -12.67 -15.30
C TYR A 84 15.16 -12.79 -16.40
N LYS A 85 14.31 -13.83 -16.32
CA LYS A 85 13.21 -14.01 -17.27
C LYS A 85 12.16 -12.89 -17.10
N ASN A 86 11.75 -12.26 -18.20
CA ASN A 86 10.77 -11.16 -18.21
C ASN A 86 9.50 -11.46 -17.42
N SER A 87 8.97 -12.69 -17.49
CA SER A 87 7.76 -13.08 -16.75
C SER A 87 7.92 -12.99 -15.24
N LEU A 88 9.09 -13.36 -14.71
CA LEU A 88 9.36 -13.28 -13.28
C LEU A 88 9.60 -11.83 -12.87
N SER A 89 10.40 -11.09 -13.65
CA SER A 89 10.72 -9.68 -13.35
C SER A 89 9.46 -8.81 -13.32
N CYS A 90 8.63 -8.88 -14.37
CA CYS A 90 7.40 -8.10 -14.45
C CYS A 90 6.38 -8.55 -13.39
N GLY A 91 6.24 -9.86 -13.16
CA GLY A 91 5.34 -10.40 -12.14
C GLY A 91 5.73 -9.95 -10.72
N CYS A 92 7.01 -10.02 -10.37
CA CYS A 92 7.53 -9.58 -9.08
C CYS A 92 7.30 -8.08 -8.88
N ILE A 93 7.59 -7.25 -9.89
CA ILE A 93 7.41 -5.79 -9.81
C ILE A 93 5.92 -5.44 -9.67
N ALA A 94 5.05 -6.07 -10.46
CA ALA A 94 3.60 -5.84 -10.38
C ALA A 94 3.05 -6.25 -9.00
N ALA A 95 3.35 -7.46 -8.53
CA ALA A 95 2.91 -7.96 -7.22
C ALA A 95 3.43 -7.07 -6.09
N SER A 96 4.72 -6.77 -6.11
CA SER A 96 5.41 -5.91 -5.13
C SER A 96 4.80 -4.51 -5.06
N GLY A 97 4.46 -3.90 -6.20
CA GLY A 97 3.88 -2.55 -6.22
C GLY A 97 2.44 -2.50 -5.71
N THR A 98 1.67 -3.59 -5.85
CA THR A 98 0.30 -3.67 -5.31
C THR A 98 0.23 -3.87 -3.80
N LEU A 99 1.29 -4.40 -3.17
CA LEU A 99 1.42 -4.40 -1.70
C LEU A 99 1.31 -2.97 -1.13
N GLY A 100 1.68 -1.99 -1.97
CA GLY A 100 1.65 -0.55 -1.77
C GLY A 100 0.44 0.01 -1.02
N ILE A 101 -0.71 -0.61 -1.26
CA ILE A 101 -1.99 -0.14 -0.75
C ILE A 101 -2.44 -0.91 0.49
N LEU A 102 -1.96 -2.14 0.66
CA LEU A 102 -2.45 -3.04 1.69
C LEU A 102 -1.74 -2.81 3.04
N ILE A 103 -0.46 -2.43 3.03
CA ILE A 103 0.35 -2.31 4.25
C ILE A 103 0.25 -0.88 4.81
N PRO A 104 -0.22 -0.69 6.05
CA PRO A 104 -0.34 0.65 6.63
C PRO A 104 1.00 1.37 6.87
N PRO A 105 1.01 2.72 6.89
CA PRO A 105 -0.10 3.65 6.60
C PRO A 105 -0.43 3.74 5.10
N SER A 106 -1.69 3.47 4.75
CA SER A 106 -2.17 3.53 3.36
C SER A 106 -3.36 4.48 3.24
N ILE A 107 -3.40 5.26 2.16
CA ILE A 107 -4.51 6.18 1.87
C ILE A 107 -5.83 5.42 1.70
N MET A 108 -5.80 4.22 1.11
CA MET A 108 -7.00 3.40 0.94
C MET A 108 -7.70 3.10 2.25
N LEU A 109 -6.97 2.59 3.26
CA LEU A 109 -7.55 2.27 4.55
C LEU A 109 -8.07 3.51 5.29
N ILE A 110 -7.48 4.67 5.06
CA ILE A 110 -7.96 5.95 5.62
C ILE A 110 -9.32 6.32 4.99
N ILE A 111 -9.44 6.23 3.66
CA ILE A 111 -10.69 6.52 2.95
C ILE A 111 -11.76 5.47 3.31
N MET A 112 -11.40 4.19 3.36
CA MET A 112 -12.32 3.12 3.74
C MET A 112 -12.82 3.30 5.17
N ALA A 113 -11.94 3.69 6.11
CA ALA A 113 -12.33 4.00 7.48
C ALA A 113 -13.37 5.12 7.53
N ASP A 114 -13.17 6.17 6.72
CA ASP A 114 -14.09 7.29 6.62
C ASP A 114 -15.46 6.88 6.06
N LEU A 115 -15.46 6.15 4.94
CA LEU A 115 -16.70 5.71 4.27
C LEU A 115 -17.53 4.75 5.15
N MET A 116 -16.87 3.93 5.95
CA MET A 116 -17.52 2.99 6.87
C MET A 116 -17.81 3.61 8.24
N ALA A 117 -17.38 4.85 8.49
CA ALA A 117 -17.46 5.52 9.79
C ALA A 117 -16.80 4.73 10.94
N VAL A 118 -15.67 4.08 10.66
CA VAL A 118 -14.90 3.25 11.60
C VAL A 118 -13.54 3.88 11.92
N SER A 119 -12.88 3.43 12.98
CA SER A 119 -11.55 3.95 13.35
C SER A 119 -10.48 3.58 12.32
N VAL A 120 -9.69 4.57 11.87
CA VAL A 120 -8.50 4.37 11.02
C VAL A 120 -7.52 3.40 11.67
N GLY A 121 -7.36 3.46 12.99
CA GLY A 121 -6.50 2.54 13.74
C GLY A 121 -6.96 1.08 13.62
N ASN A 122 -8.27 0.84 13.69
CA ASN A 122 -8.84 -0.51 13.53
C ASN A 122 -8.60 -1.05 12.12
N MET A 123 -8.84 -0.23 11.10
CA MET A 123 -8.54 -0.59 9.71
C MET A 123 -7.06 -0.91 9.51
N PHE A 124 -6.16 -0.16 10.14
CA PHE A 124 -4.72 -0.45 10.09
C PHE A 124 -4.39 -1.78 10.76
N MET A 125 -4.92 -2.06 11.96
CA MET A 125 -4.71 -3.34 12.63
C MET A 125 -5.21 -4.52 11.81
N ALA A 126 -6.41 -4.39 11.23
CA ALA A 126 -7.02 -5.40 10.38
C ALA A 126 -6.19 -5.70 9.12
N ALA A 127 -5.51 -4.69 8.56
CA ALA A 127 -4.75 -4.83 7.32
C ALA A 127 -3.29 -5.29 7.50
N VAL A 128 -2.67 -5.07 8.67
CA VAL A 128 -1.25 -5.44 8.90
C VAL A 128 -1.03 -6.93 8.71
N VAL A 129 -1.86 -7.77 9.33
CA VAL A 129 -1.72 -9.24 9.28
C VAL A 129 -1.85 -9.76 7.84
N PRO A 130 -2.95 -9.51 7.10
CA PRO A 130 -3.08 -9.99 5.73
C PRO A 130 -2.01 -9.41 4.80
N GLY A 131 -1.60 -8.15 4.99
CA GLY A 131 -0.52 -7.53 4.23
C GLY A 131 0.82 -8.23 4.38
N LEU A 132 1.21 -8.56 5.62
CA LEU A 132 2.46 -9.28 5.89
C LEU A 132 2.38 -10.75 5.44
N VAL A 133 1.24 -11.41 5.63
CA VAL A 133 1.03 -12.79 5.15
C VAL A 133 1.19 -12.85 3.62
N LEU A 134 0.61 -11.90 2.89
CA LEU A 134 0.73 -11.84 1.44
C LEU A 134 2.18 -11.57 1.00
N ALA A 135 2.88 -10.67 1.67
CA ALA A 135 4.30 -10.42 1.42
C ALA A 135 5.15 -11.68 1.65
N ILE A 136 4.89 -12.43 2.72
CA ILE A 136 5.55 -13.71 3.01
C ILE A 136 5.26 -14.74 1.90
N PHE A 137 4.01 -14.86 1.44
CA PHE A 137 3.68 -15.75 0.33
C PHE A 137 4.40 -15.38 -0.96
N TYR A 138 4.55 -14.09 -1.28
CA TYR A 138 5.35 -13.66 -2.42
C TYR A 138 6.83 -14.02 -2.27
N LEU A 139 7.42 -13.81 -1.08
CA LEU A 139 8.80 -14.18 -0.79
C LEU A 139 9.03 -15.70 -0.90
N LEU A 140 8.12 -16.49 -0.34
CA LEU A 140 8.18 -17.96 -0.42
C LEU A 140 8.04 -18.44 -1.86
N PHE A 141 7.06 -17.91 -2.60
CA PHE A 141 6.86 -18.26 -4.01
C PHE A 141 8.12 -17.98 -4.84
N VAL A 142 8.68 -16.77 -4.75
CA VAL A 142 9.88 -16.40 -5.50
C VAL A 142 11.10 -17.20 -5.05
N GLY A 143 11.28 -17.41 -3.74
CA GLY A 143 12.40 -18.18 -3.20
C GLY A 143 12.37 -19.65 -3.64
N ILE A 144 11.19 -20.28 -3.59
CA ILE A 144 10.99 -21.67 -4.07
C ILE A 144 11.19 -21.73 -5.58
N TYR A 145 10.58 -20.81 -6.34
CA TYR A 145 10.66 -20.79 -7.80
C TYR A 145 12.09 -20.57 -8.30
N ALA A 146 12.84 -19.66 -7.66
CA ALA A 146 14.25 -19.40 -7.97
C ALA A 146 15.15 -20.59 -7.62
N LYS A 147 14.84 -21.35 -6.56
CA LYS A 147 15.59 -22.56 -6.19
C LYS A 147 15.32 -23.73 -7.13
N VAL A 148 14.07 -23.91 -7.55
CA VAL A 148 13.65 -25.02 -8.44
C VAL A 148 14.09 -24.78 -9.88
N LYS A 149 14.07 -23.52 -10.34
CA LYS A 149 14.52 -23.12 -11.68
C LYS A 149 15.57 -22.00 -11.60
N PRO A 150 16.85 -22.33 -11.41
CA PRO A 150 17.92 -21.33 -11.35
C PRO A 150 18.03 -20.49 -12.63
N GLU A 151 17.62 -21.03 -13.78
CA GLU A 151 17.64 -20.34 -15.08
C GLU A 151 16.74 -19.10 -15.15
N VAL A 152 15.65 -19.05 -14.37
CA VAL A 152 14.75 -17.88 -14.39
C VAL A 152 15.23 -16.74 -13.49
N ALA A 153 16.13 -17.03 -12.56
CA ALA A 153 16.61 -16.10 -11.53
C ALA A 153 18.10 -16.35 -11.24
N PRO A 154 18.99 -16.06 -12.21
CA PRO A 154 20.42 -16.29 -12.07
C PRO A 154 20.99 -15.54 -10.86
N SER A 155 21.96 -16.17 -10.19
CA SER A 155 22.64 -15.60 -9.03
C SER A 155 23.43 -14.35 -9.43
N LEU A 156 23.50 -13.39 -8.51
CA LEU A 156 24.29 -12.18 -8.74
C LEU A 156 25.78 -12.52 -8.92
N PRO A 157 26.46 -11.95 -9.94
CA PRO A 157 27.91 -12.00 -10.03
C PRO A 157 28.54 -11.40 -8.76
N PRO A 158 29.51 -12.08 -8.12
CA PRO A 158 30.14 -11.61 -6.88
C PRO A 158 30.76 -10.19 -6.99
N ASP A 159 31.12 -9.79 -8.20
CA ASP A 159 31.89 -8.57 -8.49
C ASP A 159 31.03 -7.29 -8.53
N LEU A 160 29.71 -7.39 -8.68
CA LEU A 160 28.82 -6.23 -8.83
C LEU A 160 28.32 -5.62 -7.50
N LEU A 161 28.43 -6.35 -6.38
CA LEU A 161 27.96 -5.89 -5.05
C LEU A 161 29.00 -6.15 -3.94
N PHE A 162 30.28 -5.85 -4.20
CA PHE A 162 31.31 -5.97 -3.18
C PHE A 162 31.23 -4.83 -2.16
N VAL A 163 30.47 -5.04 -1.08
CA VAL A 163 30.54 -4.21 0.13
C VAL A 163 31.33 -4.98 1.20
N PRO A 164 32.39 -4.40 1.79
CA PRO A 164 33.13 -5.02 2.89
C PRO A 164 32.20 -5.30 4.07
N ARG A 165 32.31 -6.50 4.69
CA ARG A 165 31.46 -6.92 5.82
C ARG A 165 31.44 -5.91 6.98
N ASN A 166 32.53 -5.19 7.19
CA ASN A 166 32.66 -4.17 8.23
C ASN A 166 31.79 -2.91 8.00
N LYS A 167 31.30 -2.70 6.77
CA LYS A 167 30.41 -1.59 6.41
C LYS A 167 28.93 -1.95 6.42
N TYR A 168 28.57 -3.23 6.63
CA TYR A 168 27.17 -3.67 6.67
C TYR A 168 26.36 -2.96 7.76
N PRO A 169 26.83 -2.85 9.02
CA PRO A 169 26.03 -2.22 10.07
C PRO A 169 25.76 -0.75 9.74
N GLY A 170 26.78 0.00 9.33
CA GLY A 170 26.64 1.42 9.00
C GLY A 170 25.73 1.67 7.80
N MET A 171 25.73 0.79 6.80
CA MET A 171 24.86 0.91 5.63
C MET A 171 23.40 0.59 5.97
N ILE A 172 23.16 -0.48 6.73
CA ILE A 172 21.80 -0.85 7.18
C ILE A 172 21.26 0.27 8.06
N PHE A 173 22.02 0.72 9.06
CA PHE A 173 21.60 1.81 9.94
C PHE A 173 21.30 3.09 9.15
N LYS A 174 22.10 3.44 8.14
CA LYS A 174 21.87 4.68 7.38
C LYS A 174 20.69 4.57 6.40
N SER A 175 20.47 3.42 5.78
CA SER A 175 19.46 3.25 4.72
C SER A 175 18.10 2.79 5.26
N PHE A 176 18.07 1.89 6.24
CA PHE A 176 16.84 1.30 6.79
C PHE A 176 16.28 2.05 7.98
N LEU A 177 17.15 2.50 8.90
CA LEU A 177 16.68 3.07 10.16
C LEU A 177 15.79 4.30 9.94
N PRO A 178 16.14 5.30 9.11
CA PRO A 178 15.33 6.51 9.02
C PRO A 178 13.92 6.25 8.46
N PRO A 179 13.72 5.51 7.35
CA PRO A 179 12.40 5.15 6.86
C PRO A 179 11.59 4.30 7.86
N VAL A 180 12.22 3.26 8.43
CA VAL A 180 11.54 2.36 9.38
C VAL A 180 11.13 3.10 10.65
N LEU A 181 11.99 3.99 11.18
CA LEU A 181 11.65 4.82 12.32
C LEU A 181 10.46 5.74 12.01
N LEU A 182 10.45 6.38 10.84
CA LEU A 182 9.36 7.26 10.44
C LEU A 182 8.03 6.49 10.34
N ILE A 183 8.04 5.33 9.67
CA ILE A 183 6.84 4.46 9.57
C ILE A 183 6.39 4.00 10.96
N SER A 184 7.33 3.54 11.79
CA SER A 184 7.03 3.04 13.14
C SER A 184 6.47 4.14 14.03
N MET A 185 6.97 5.37 13.89
CA MET A 185 6.48 6.55 14.60
C MET A 185 5.04 6.89 14.20
N ILE A 186 4.75 6.95 12.90
CA ILE A 186 3.40 7.25 12.37
C ILE A 186 2.42 6.14 12.72
N LYS A 187 2.78 4.89 12.43
CA LYS A 187 1.91 3.74 12.70
C LYS A 187 1.69 3.58 14.20
N GLY A 188 2.74 3.73 15.00
CA GLY A 188 2.67 3.67 16.45
C GLY A 188 1.78 4.76 17.03
N SER A 189 1.94 6.02 16.61
CA SER A 189 1.13 7.12 17.16
C SER A 189 -0.36 6.97 16.85
N ILE A 190 -0.72 6.45 15.68
CA ILE A 190 -2.11 6.17 15.30
C ILE A 190 -2.66 4.96 16.08
N LEU A 191 -1.90 3.85 16.14
CA LEU A 191 -2.35 2.62 16.80
C LEU A 191 -2.51 2.77 18.32
N PHE A 192 -1.63 3.53 18.96
CA PHE A 192 -1.73 3.81 20.40
C PHE A 192 -2.68 4.97 20.72
N GLY A 193 -3.36 5.55 19.72
CA GLY A 193 -4.29 6.67 19.90
C GLY A 193 -3.64 7.96 20.40
N ILE A 194 -2.31 8.09 20.25
CA ILE A 194 -1.54 9.26 20.69
C ILE A 194 -1.76 10.43 19.73
N ALA A 195 -1.91 10.15 18.44
CA ALA A 195 -2.11 11.16 17.40
C ALA A 195 -3.24 10.75 16.46
N THR A 196 -3.99 11.74 15.99
CA THR A 196 -4.96 11.57 14.91
C THR A 196 -4.26 11.29 13.57
N PRO A 197 -4.92 10.65 12.60
CA PRO A 197 -4.34 10.43 11.26
C PRO A 197 -3.83 11.71 10.60
N SER A 198 -4.51 12.84 10.83
CA SER A 198 -4.14 14.16 10.29
C SER A 198 -2.84 14.69 10.91
N GLU A 199 -2.69 14.59 12.22
CA GLU A 199 -1.45 14.94 12.93
C GLU A 199 -0.30 14.01 12.55
N ALA A 200 -0.56 12.70 12.48
CA ALA A 200 0.43 11.70 12.09
C ALA A 200 0.90 11.91 10.65
N GLY A 201 -0.01 12.27 9.74
CA GLY A 201 0.32 12.64 8.36
C GLY A 201 1.18 13.90 8.28
N ALA A 202 0.87 14.93 9.08
CA ALA A 202 1.67 16.16 9.13
C ALA A 202 3.10 15.90 9.66
N VAL A 203 3.23 15.11 10.74
CA VAL A 203 4.52 14.66 11.27
C VAL A 203 5.27 13.82 10.24
N GLY A 204 4.58 12.96 9.50
CA GLY A 204 5.16 12.17 8.41
C GLY A 204 5.71 13.04 7.29
N ALA A 205 4.90 13.98 6.77
CA ALA A 205 5.33 14.92 5.74
C ALA A 205 6.55 15.74 6.19
N PHE A 206 6.53 16.28 7.41
CA PHE A 206 7.67 16.98 7.98
C PHE A 206 8.90 16.07 8.14
N GLY A 207 8.70 14.86 8.63
CA GLY A 207 9.75 13.85 8.80
C GLY A 207 10.45 13.53 7.48
N THR A 208 9.71 13.32 6.39
CA THR A 208 10.30 13.07 5.06
C THR A 208 11.10 14.25 4.53
N LEU A 209 10.69 15.49 4.84
CA LEU A 209 11.44 16.69 4.51
C LEU A 209 12.77 16.72 5.28
N VAL A 210 12.73 16.45 6.58
CA VAL A 210 13.93 16.35 7.42
C VAL A 210 14.87 15.24 6.93
N LEU A 211 14.34 14.07 6.55
CA LEU A 211 15.13 12.98 5.98
C LEU A 211 15.80 13.39 4.66
N ALA A 212 15.10 14.11 3.79
CA ALA A 212 15.65 14.60 2.54
C ALA A 212 16.75 15.67 2.76
N ILE A 213 16.60 16.52 3.79
CA ILE A 213 17.63 17.49 4.20
C ILE A 213 18.86 16.75 4.76
N GLY A 214 18.65 15.80 5.68
CA GLY A 214 19.73 15.01 6.28
C GLY A 214 20.53 14.20 5.25
N ASN A 215 19.85 13.69 4.21
CA ASN A 215 20.49 13.01 3.09
C ASN A 215 21.10 13.97 2.04
N ARG A 216 20.97 15.29 2.22
CA ARG A 216 21.43 16.35 1.30
C ARG A 216 20.85 16.21 -0.11
N ARG A 217 19.60 15.74 -0.21
CA ARG A 217 18.88 15.54 -1.47
C ARG A 217 17.78 16.56 -1.70
N LEU A 218 17.41 17.33 -0.67
CA LEU A 218 16.43 18.40 -0.82
C LEU A 218 16.96 19.50 -1.73
N THR A 219 16.30 19.69 -2.87
CA THR A 219 16.54 20.80 -3.80
C THR A 219 15.20 21.46 -4.13
N PHE A 220 15.23 22.73 -4.53
CA PHE A 220 14.00 23.44 -4.94
C PHE A 220 13.28 22.72 -6.09
N LYS A 221 14.04 22.17 -7.05
CA LYS A 221 13.50 21.36 -8.15
C LYS A 221 12.80 20.09 -7.65
N LEU A 222 13.39 19.39 -6.68
CA LEU A 222 12.78 18.20 -6.08
C LEU A 222 11.48 18.60 -5.37
N LEU A 223 11.51 19.64 -4.53
CA LEU A 223 10.34 20.10 -3.79
C LEU A 223 9.19 20.51 -4.73
N GLN A 224 9.49 21.28 -5.79
CA GLN A 224 8.51 21.65 -6.80
C GLN A 224 7.92 20.41 -7.51
N GLY A 225 8.76 19.44 -7.86
CA GLY A 225 8.32 18.19 -8.47
C GLY A 225 7.44 17.35 -7.55
N VAL A 226 7.75 17.31 -6.25
CA VAL A 226 6.94 16.64 -5.23
C VAL A 226 5.60 17.35 -5.06
N CYS A 227 5.58 18.68 -4.94
CA CYS A 227 4.34 19.45 -4.83
C CYS A 227 3.44 19.27 -6.07
N HIS A 228 4.01 19.30 -7.28
CA HIS A 228 3.24 19.11 -8.51
C HIS A 228 2.63 17.70 -8.60
N THR A 229 3.43 16.67 -8.30
CA THR A 229 2.96 15.26 -8.35
C THR A 229 1.93 14.98 -7.26
N SER A 230 2.16 15.51 -6.06
CA SER A 230 1.22 15.41 -4.94
C SER A 230 -0.08 16.13 -5.29
N GLY A 231 0.00 17.38 -5.78
CA GLY A 231 -1.16 18.17 -6.18
C GLY A 231 -2.00 17.50 -7.26
N ARG A 232 -1.37 16.88 -8.26
CA ARG A 232 -2.10 16.12 -9.30
C ARG A 232 -2.81 14.90 -8.72
N THR A 233 -2.16 14.17 -7.83
CA THR A 233 -2.73 12.98 -7.17
C THR A 233 -3.88 13.38 -6.24
N ILE A 234 -3.68 14.43 -5.45
CA ILE A 234 -4.70 15.02 -4.57
C ILE A 234 -5.91 15.48 -5.37
N ALA A 235 -5.70 16.20 -6.49
CA ALA A 235 -6.79 16.66 -7.35
C ALA A 235 -7.62 15.50 -7.93
N MET A 236 -6.96 14.42 -8.37
CA MET A 236 -7.64 13.20 -8.81
C MET A 236 -8.47 12.58 -7.70
N ILE A 237 -7.89 12.40 -6.49
CA ILE A 237 -8.59 11.81 -5.35
C ILE A 237 -9.83 12.64 -4.97
N PHE A 238 -9.68 13.96 -4.80
CA PHE A 238 -10.81 14.82 -4.41
C PHE A 238 -11.90 14.87 -5.48
N PHE A 239 -11.55 14.89 -6.77
CA PHE A 239 -12.54 14.86 -7.84
C PHE A 239 -13.36 13.57 -7.84
N ILE A 240 -12.70 12.43 -7.60
CA ILE A 240 -13.37 11.13 -7.47
C ILE A 240 -14.29 11.11 -6.24
N ILE A 241 -13.81 11.57 -5.08
CA ILE A 241 -14.61 11.63 -3.84
C ILE A 241 -15.86 12.50 -4.05
N ILE A 242 -15.74 13.67 -4.66
CA ILE A 242 -16.89 14.56 -4.93
C ILE A 242 -17.91 13.85 -5.82
N SER A 243 -17.44 13.22 -6.90
CA SER A 243 -18.31 12.52 -7.87
C SER A 243 -19.01 11.33 -7.24
N ALA A 244 -18.28 10.52 -6.46
CA ALA A 244 -18.82 9.37 -5.75
C ALA A 244 -19.80 9.77 -4.66
N THR A 245 -19.54 10.86 -3.92
CA THR A 245 -20.47 11.35 -2.89
C THR A 245 -21.78 11.78 -3.52
N CYS A 246 -21.73 12.44 -4.68
CA CYS A 246 -22.92 12.80 -5.45
C CYS A 246 -23.68 11.55 -5.91
N PHE A 247 -22.97 10.56 -6.48
CA PHE A 247 -23.56 9.30 -6.89
C PHE A 247 -24.19 8.53 -5.73
N ALA A 248 -23.48 8.34 -4.63
CA ALA A 248 -23.94 7.63 -3.45
C ALA A 248 -25.17 8.30 -2.82
N TYR A 249 -25.19 9.64 -2.78
CA TYR A 249 -26.34 10.40 -2.30
C TYR A 249 -27.56 10.19 -3.19
N VAL A 250 -27.42 10.32 -4.52
CA VAL A 250 -28.53 10.11 -5.47
C VAL A 250 -29.01 8.65 -5.45
N TYR A 251 -28.07 7.69 -5.47
CA TYR A 251 -28.36 6.26 -5.41
C TYR A 251 -29.18 5.91 -4.16
N ARG A 252 -28.77 6.41 -3.00
CA ARG A 252 -29.47 6.18 -1.74
C ARG A 252 -30.81 6.92 -1.67
N SER A 253 -30.87 8.14 -2.22
CA SER A 253 -32.13 8.89 -2.30
C SER A 253 -33.18 8.23 -3.21
N LEU A 254 -32.74 7.39 -4.15
CA LEU A 254 -33.61 6.59 -5.03
C LEU A 254 -33.97 5.22 -4.44
N GLY A 255 -33.55 4.89 -3.21
CA GLY A 255 -33.78 3.59 -2.59
C GLY A 255 -32.88 2.47 -3.13
N GLY A 256 -31.68 2.81 -3.60
CA GLY A 256 -30.74 1.82 -4.13
C GLY A 256 -30.29 0.78 -3.09
N ASP A 257 -30.14 1.19 -1.83
CA ASP A 257 -29.84 0.31 -0.69
C ASP A 257 -30.95 -0.72 -0.47
N ASP A 258 -32.22 -0.31 -0.51
CA ASP A 258 -33.37 -1.22 -0.36
C ASP A 258 -33.42 -2.27 -1.48
N ILE A 259 -33.11 -1.88 -2.72
CA ILE A 259 -33.13 -2.79 -3.87
C ILE A 259 -32.08 -3.90 -3.70
N VAL A 260 -30.85 -3.54 -3.31
CA VAL A 260 -29.77 -4.52 -3.15
C VAL A 260 -30.01 -5.41 -1.94
N GLU A 261 -30.52 -4.86 -0.84
CA GLU A 261 -30.92 -5.62 0.34
C GLU A 261 -32.01 -6.65 -0.01
N HIS A 262 -33.08 -6.24 -0.69
CA HIS A 262 -34.13 -7.15 -1.11
C HIS A 262 -33.61 -8.21 -2.09
N LEU A 263 -32.70 -7.88 -3.00
CA LEU A 263 -32.15 -8.83 -3.96
C LEU A 263 -31.28 -9.90 -3.28
N ILE A 264 -30.57 -9.54 -2.22
CA ILE A 264 -29.75 -10.47 -1.43
C ILE A 264 -30.60 -11.34 -0.50
N LEU A 265 -31.55 -10.73 0.21
CA LEU A 265 -32.49 -11.46 1.07
C LEU A 265 -33.34 -12.44 0.26
N SER A 266 -33.77 -12.05 -0.94
CA SER A 266 -34.53 -12.93 -1.84
C SER A 266 -33.66 -14.03 -2.49
N ALA A 267 -32.36 -13.81 -2.64
CA ALA A 267 -31.42 -14.84 -3.09
C ALA A 267 -31.13 -15.91 -2.02
N GLY A 268 -31.48 -15.66 -0.74
CA GLY A 268 -31.31 -16.62 0.35
C GLY A 268 -29.84 -17.03 0.61
N LEU A 269 -28.90 -16.13 0.31
CA LEU A 269 -27.47 -16.42 0.40
C LEU A 269 -27.04 -16.52 1.86
N THR A 270 -26.24 -17.54 2.17
CA THR A 270 -25.53 -17.64 3.46
C THR A 270 -24.41 -16.60 3.57
N SER A 271 -23.97 -16.25 4.78
CA SER A 271 -22.93 -15.24 5.01
C SER A 271 -21.64 -15.50 4.22
N TRP A 272 -21.22 -16.77 4.14
CA TRP A 272 -20.05 -17.19 3.35
C TRP A 272 -20.27 -17.04 1.83
N GLN A 273 -21.46 -17.34 1.34
CA GLN A 273 -21.80 -17.17 -0.08
C GLN A 273 -21.85 -15.69 -0.46
N LEU A 274 -22.40 -14.83 0.40
CA LEU A 274 -22.40 -13.39 0.19
C LEU A 274 -20.97 -12.83 0.17
N LEU A 275 -20.11 -13.28 1.10
CA LEU A 275 -18.70 -12.88 1.12
C LEU A 275 -17.96 -13.28 -0.17
N ILE A 276 -18.13 -14.52 -0.62
CA ILE A 276 -17.50 -15.00 -1.87
C ILE A 276 -18.02 -14.21 -3.08
N LEU A 277 -19.32 -13.94 -3.14
CA LEU A 277 -19.92 -13.12 -4.19
C LEU A 277 -19.31 -11.72 -4.20
N LEU A 278 -19.18 -11.09 -3.03
CA LEU A 278 -18.56 -9.77 -2.89
C LEU A 278 -17.09 -9.78 -3.33
N MET A 279 -16.33 -10.81 -2.95
CA MET A 279 -14.94 -10.96 -3.40
C MET A 279 -14.85 -11.16 -4.92
N ALA A 280 -15.78 -11.91 -5.52
CA ALA A 280 -15.80 -12.14 -6.96
C ALA A 280 -16.17 -10.86 -7.74
N ILE A 281 -17.18 -10.12 -7.27
CA ILE A 281 -17.60 -8.85 -7.87
C ILE A 281 -16.47 -7.82 -7.78
N THR A 282 -15.85 -7.67 -6.61
CA THR A 282 -14.71 -6.73 -6.42
C THR A 282 -13.51 -7.11 -7.28
N PHE A 283 -13.20 -8.40 -7.41
CA PHE A 283 -12.16 -8.89 -8.31
C PHE A 283 -12.45 -8.56 -9.79
N MET A 284 -13.69 -8.77 -10.25
CA MET A 284 -14.09 -8.45 -11.63
C MET A 284 -14.08 -6.93 -11.90
N LEU A 285 -14.53 -6.11 -10.95
CA LEU A 285 -14.46 -4.65 -11.05
C LEU A 285 -13.01 -4.17 -11.13
N GLY A 286 -12.08 -4.84 -10.45
CA GLY A 286 -10.64 -4.56 -10.46
C GLY A 286 -9.95 -4.61 -11.82
N PHE A 287 -10.57 -5.23 -12.84
CA PHE A 287 -10.03 -5.20 -14.20
C PHE A 287 -10.27 -3.86 -14.91
N PHE A 288 -11.29 -3.11 -14.50
CA PHE A 288 -11.76 -1.91 -15.20
C PHE A 288 -11.64 -0.64 -14.38
N LEU A 289 -11.80 -0.75 -13.06
CA LEU A 289 -11.84 0.37 -12.12
C LEU A 289 -10.59 0.38 -11.23
N ASP A 290 -10.15 1.57 -10.85
CA ASP A 290 -9.11 1.73 -9.85
C ASP A 290 -9.71 1.52 -8.44
N TRP A 291 -8.84 1.30 -7.45
CA TRP A 291 -9.27 0.87 -6.11
C TRP A 291 -10.16 1.91 -5.42
N ILE A 292 -9.94 3.21 -5.71
CA ILE A 292 -10.72 4.31 -5.13
C ILE A 292 -12.17 4.17 -5.55
N GLU A 293 -12.43 3.98 -6.85
CA GLU A 293 -13.75 3.84 -7.43
C GLU A 293 -14.45 2.58 -6.90
N ILE A 294 -13.72 1.47 -6.78
CA ILE A 294 -14.28 0.23 -6.21
C ILE A 294 -14.72 0.47 -4.78
N THR A 295 -13.88 1.08 -3.93
CA THR A 295 -14.27 1.35 -2.53
C THR A 295 -15.48 2.27 -2.43
N LEU A 296 -15.56 3.30 -3.29
CA LEU A 296 -16.66 4.26 -3.29
C LEU A 296 -17.98 3.72 -3.83
N ILE A 297 -17.95 2.70 -4.69
CA ILE A 297 -19.15 2.05 -5.21
C ILE A 297 -19.56 0.89 -4.29
N VAL A 298 -18.63 0.01 -3.97
CA VAL A 298 -18.92 -1.26 -3.27
C VAL A 298 -19.19 -1.01 -1.80
N LEU A 299 -18.41 -0.19 -1.10
CA LEU A 299 -18.60 -0.05 0.35
C LEU A 299 -19.95 0.56 0.72
N PRO A 300 -20.43 1.67 0.13
CA PRO A 300 -21.74 2.20 0.52
C PRO A 300 -22.90 1.24 0.25
N VAL A 301 -22.79 0.42 -0.82
CA VAL A 301 -23.81 -0.55 -1.22
C VAL A 301 -23.79 -1.77 -0.29
N PHE A 302 -22.60 -2.31 0.00
CA PHE A 302 -22.47 -3.59 0.69
C PHE A 302 -22.15 -3.48 2.19
N ALA A 303 -21.63 -2.34 2.68
CA ALA A 303 -21.34 -2.14 4.10
C ALA A 303 -22.55 -2.41 5.04
N PRO A 304 -23.78 -1.91 4.77
CA PRO A 304 -24.92 -2.22 5.64
C PRO A 304 -25.23 -3.73 5.66
N LEU A 305 -24.99 -4.43 4.55
CA LEU A 305 -25.22 -5.87 4.42
C LEU A 305 -24.17 -6.69 5.15
N VAL A 306 -22.91 -6.28 5.05
CA VAL A 306 -21.78 -6.93 5.75
C VAL A 306 -21.91 -6.78 7.26
N ALA A 307 -22.46 -5.67 7.75
CA ALA A 307 -22.70 -5.46 9.18
C ALA A 307 -23.72 -6.46 9.78
N GLY A 308 -24.63 -6.99 8.94
CA GLY A 308 -25.59 -8.02 9.34
C GLY A 308 -25.09 -9.46 9.15
N LEU A 309 -23.87 -9.66 8.63
CA LEU A 309 -23.34 -11.01 8.40
C LEU A 309 -22.85 -11.63 9.70
N ASP A 310 -23.44 -12.77 10.06
CA ASP A 310 -22.94 -13.65 11.11
C ASP A 310 -22.11 -14.77 10.46
N PHE A 311 -20.81 -14.80 10.73
CA PHE A 311 -19.90 -15.88 10.27
C PHE A 311 -19.85 -17.07 11.26
N GLY A 312 -20.70 -17.07 12.30
CA GLY A 312 -20.84 -18.11 13.31
C GLY A 312 -19.79 -18.05 14.42
N ASP A 313 -19.82 -19.05 15.31
CA ASP A 313 -18.94 -19.17 16.51
C ASP A 313 -17.44 -19.39 16.21
N HIS A 314 -17.04 -19.37 14.94
CA HIS A 314 -15.65 -19.63 14.49
C HIS A 314 -14.77 -18.38 14.51
N VAL A 315 -15.37 -17.19 14.63
CA VAL A 315 -14.71 -15.92 14.92
C VAL A 315 -15.33 -15.42 16.22
N ALA A 316 -14.54 -15.26 17.28
CA ALA A 316 -15.09 -14.79 18.54
C ALA A 316 -15.72 -13.41 18.32
N SER A 317 -16.95 -13.19 18.78
CA SER A 317 -17.68 -11.91 18.61
C SER A 317 -16.92 -10.70 19.18
N LYS A 318 -15.88 -10.95 19.99
CA LYS A 318 -14.94 -9.97 20.54
C LYS A 318 -13.89 -9.46 19.53
N ASP A 319 -13.67 -10.19 18.45
CA ASP A 319 -12.73 -9.86 17.37
C ASP A 319 -13.43 -9.15 16.19
N ILE A 320 -14.76 -9.06 16.23
CA ILE A 320 -15.56 -8.27 15.28
C ILE A 320 -15.58 -6.83 15.79
N THR A 321 -14.54 -6.07 15.46
CA THR A 321 -14.54 -4.62 15.65
C THR A 321 -15.10 -3.95 14.41
N PHE A 322 -16.32 -3.42 14.51
CA PHE A 322 -16.83 -2.38 13.62
C PHE A 322 -16.06 -1.08 13.92
#